data_AF-A0A920FV62-F1
#
_entry.id   AF-A0A920FV62-F1
#
_cell.length_a   1.000
_cell.length_b   1.000
_cell.length_c   1.000
_cell.angle_alpha   90.00
_cell.angle_beta   90.00
_cell.angle_gamma   90.00
#
_symmetry.space_group_name_H-M   'P 1'
#
loop_
_entity.id
_entity.type
_entity.pdbx_description
1 polymer ?
#
loop_
_entity_poly.entity_id
_entity_poly.type
_entity_poly.pdbx_seq_one_letter_code
_entity_poly.pdbx_strand_id
1 'polypeptide(L)'
;MDNDFYIEKFGLMAKYKIRSTANNMLGIPGEYEEDFFETIKLNKQIRALDPELTSFDVSFMAPYMGTVIHNIALDMNLIEPHTEPGFKGMSKAKITMRHEPTMKNPCMSKEKTMELHDDFMKYVTGEKEIPEKFLQDDPDRRFANSQEIYDLYEKYKRGPIPIDPVMVVPSDTIFIQPVPHK
;
A
#
# COMPACT_ATOMS: atom_id res chain seq x y z
N MET A 1 -3.21 15.90 0.62
CA MET A 1 -2.09 15.92 -0.33
C MET A 1 -2.52 15.09 -1.50
N ASP A 2 -2.42 15.63 -2.71
CA ASP A 2 -2.78 15.00 -3.97
C ASP A 2 -1.53 14.78 -4.83
N ASN A 3 -1.69 14.20 -6.01
CA ASN A 3 -0.59 13.94 -6.94
C ASN A 3 0.06 15.23 -7.46
N ASP A 4 -0.74 16.29 -7.66
CA ASP A 4 -0.25 17.59 -8.12
C ASP A 4 0.76 18.19 -7.14
N PHE A 5 0.49 18.08 -5.83
CA PHE A 5 1.44 18.46 -4.80
C PHE A 5 2.79 17.75 -4.98
N TYR A 6 2.80 16.43 -5.21
CA TYR A 6 4.04 15.68 -5.40
C TYR A 6 4.79 16.12 -6.65
N ILE A 7 4.10 16.24 -7.79
CA ILE A 7 4.71 16.71 -9.05
C ILE A 7 5.36 18.07 -8.87
N GLU A 8 4.68 19.01 -8.20
CA GLU A 8 5.22 20.34 -7.92
C GLU A 8 6.53 20.25 -7.09
N LYS A 9 6.56 19.44 -6.03
CA LYS A 9 7.74 19.35 -5.15
C LYS A 9 8.90 18.62 -5.80
N PHE A 10 8.65 17.53 -6.53
CA PHE A 10 9.69 16.88 -7.34
C PHE A 10 10.23 17.81 -8.42
N GLY A 11 9.35 18.58 -9.08
CA GLY A 11 9.76 19.60 -10.04
C GLY A 11 10.66 20.68 -9.45
N LEU A 12 10.35 21.12 -8.22
CA LEU A 12 11.20 22.06 -7.49
C LEU A 12 12.58 21.48 -7.19
N MET A 13 12.67 20.23 -6.72
CA MET A 13 13.95 19.56 -6.46
C MET A 13 14.78 19.41 -7.75
N ALA A 14 14.16 18.97 -8.84
CA ALA A 14 14.82 18.85 -10.15
C ALA A 14 15.34 20.20 -10.67
N LYS A 15 14.55 21.28 -10.54
CA LYS A 15 14.95 22.65 -10.92
C LYS A 15 16.22 23.09 -10.19
N TYR A 16 16.35 22.75 -8.92
CA TYR A 16 17.52 23.08 -8.10
C TYR A 16 18.61 22.00 -8.09
N LYS A 17 18.53 21.01 -8.99
CA LYS A 17 19.52 19.93 -9.15
C LYS A 17 19.73 19.08 -7.89
N ILE A 18 18.66 18.94 -7.09
CA ILE A 18 18.62 18.07 -5.91
C ILE A 18 18.15 16.68 -6.35
N ARG A 19 18.94 15.66 -6.06
CA ARG A 19 18.54 14.26 -6.27
C ARG A 19 17.43 13.88 -5.31
N SER A 20 16.43 13.17 -5.82
CA SER A 20 15.25 12.76 -5.06
C SER A 20 14.79 11.36 -5.47
N THR A 21 14.19 10.65 -4.51
CA THR A 21 13.64 9.31 -4.70
C THR A 21 12.17 9.30 -4.30
N ALA A 22 11.29 8.88 -5.19
CA ALA A 22 9.90 8.55 -4.85
C ALA A 22 9.85 7.17 -4.19
N ASN A 23 9.52 7.12 -2.90
CA ASN A 23 9.39 5.86 -2.17
C ASN A 23 7.94 5.41 -2.23
N ASN A 24 7.72 4.25 -2.85
CA ASN A 24 6.39 3.67 -3.03
C ASN A 24 6.24 2.44 -2.11
N MET A 25 5.03 2.21 -1.64
CA MET A 25 4.68 1.03 -0.84
C MET A 25 3.51 0.32 -1.48
N LEU A 26 3.63 -0.99 -1.64
CA LEU A 26 2.62 -1.89 -2.19
C LEU A 26 2.11 -2.85 -1.10
N GLY A 27 0.85 -3.23 -1.16
CA GLY A 27 0.20 -4.15 -0.22
C GLY A 27 -0.48 -3.45 0.95
N ILE A 28 -0.98 -2.22 0.75
CA ILE A 28 -1.81 -1.55 1.77
C ILE A 28 -3.17 -2.27 1.84
N PRO A 29 -3.80 -2.43 3.02
CA PRO A 29 -5.11 -3.08 3.12
C PRO A 29 -6.15 -2.33 2.29
N GLY A 30 -6.84 -3.05 1.40
CA GLY A 30 -7.85 -2.48 0.51
C GLY A 30 -7.29 -1.87 -0.77
N GLU A 31 -5.98 -1.99 -1.03
CA GLU A 31 -5.36 -1.57 -2.29
C GLU A 31 -5.75 -2.53 -3.42
N TYR A 32 -6.24 -1.97 -4.53
CA TYR A 32 -6.60 -2.67 -5.75
C TYR A 32 -5.49 -2.59 -6.82
N GLU A 33 -5.63 -3.39 -7.90
CA GLU A 33 -4.70 -3.35 -9.02
C GLU A 33 -4.67 -1.97 -9.70
N GLU A 34 -5.82 -1.30 -9.78
CA GLU A 34 -5.98 0.07 -10.27
C GLU A 34 -5.07 1.05 -9.52
N ASP A 35 -4.98 0.91 -8.19
CA ASP A 35 -4.18 1.80 -7.34
C ASP A 35 -2.68 1.72 -7.64
N PHE A 36 -2.22 0.52 -7.98
CA PHE A 36 -0.85 0.29 -8.43
C PHE A 36 -0.57 1.06 -9.72
N PHE A 37 -1.43 0.97 -10.73
CA PHE A 37 -1.19 1.64 -12.01
C PHE A 37 -1.27 3.17 -11.92
N GLU A 38 -2.05 3.68 -10.99
CA GLU A 38 -2.08 5.11 -10.64
C GLU A 38 -0.74 5.56 -10.04
N THR A 39 -0.17 4.71 -9.17
CA THR A 39 1.19 4.92 -8.65
C THR A 39 2.23 4.87 -9.78
N ILE A 40 2.10 3.95 -10.74
CA ILE A 40 2.96 3.90 -11.93
C ILE A 40 2.87 5.21 -12.73
N LYS A 41 1.66 5.70 -13.02
CA LYS A 41 1.44 6.95 -13.78
C LYS A 41 2.15 8.13 -13.12
N LEU A 42 2.00 8.29 -11.80
CA LEU A 42 2.69 9.32 -11.03
C LEU A 42 4.23 9.16 -11.11
N ASN A 43 4.75 7.95 -10.93
CA ASN A 43 6.20 7.71 -10.99
C ASN A 43 6.78 7.94 -12.39
N LYS A 44 6.03 7.65 -13.46
CA LYS A 44 6.42 8.00 -14.84
C LYS A 44 6.53 9.51 -15.02
N GLN A 45 5.56 10.27 -14.52
CA GLN A 45 5.58 11.74 -14.56
C GLN A 45 6.75 12.32 -13.76
N ILE A 46 7.00 11.82 -12.54
CA ILE A 46 8.14 12.23 -11.71
C ILE A 46 9.46 11.95 -12.44
N ARG A 47 9.62 10.74 -13.00
CA ARG A 47 10.86 10.37 -13.71
C ARG A 47 11.09 11.19 -14.97
N ALA A 48 10.02 11.62 -15.65
CA ALA A 48 10.10 12.47 -16.83
C ALA A 48 10.61 13.89 -16.53
N LEU A 49 10.60 14.34 -15.26
CA LEU A 49 11.12 15.66 -14.88
C LEU A 49 12.62 15.77 -15.15
N ASP A 50 13.40 14.78 -14.71
CA ASP A 50 14.85 14.65 -14.98
C ASP A 50 15.32 13.23 -14.57
N PRO A 51 15.56 12.30 -15.52
CA PRO A 51 15.91 10.91 -15.22
C PRO A 51 17.21 10.69 -14.43
N GLU A 52 18.10 11.69 -14.40
CA GLU A 52 19.37 11.66 -13.66
C GLU A 52 19.21 12.16 -12.21
N LEU A 53 18.17 12.93 -11.94
CA LEU A 53 17.90 13.50 -10.62
C LEU A 53 16.74 12.85 -9.88
N THR A 54 15.87 12.15 -10.60
CA THR A 54 14.68 11.51 -10.05
C THR A 54 14.78 10.00 -10.19
N SER A 55 14.67 9.32 -9.05
CA SER A 55 14.59 7.87 -8.96
C SER A 55 13.33 7.46 -8.21
N PHE A 56 13.09 6.15 -8.15
CA PHE A 56 11.98 5.57 -7.42
C PHE A 56 12.44 4.29 -6.74
N ASP A 57 11.75 3.93 -5.67
CA ASP A 57 11.87 2.63 -5.01
C ASP A 57 10.47 2.10 -4.71
N VAL A 58 10.33 0.78 -4.60
CA VAL A 58 9.07 0.13 -4.24
C VAL A 58 9.32 -0.96 -3.22
N SER A 59 8.54 -0.94 -2.14
CA SER A 59 8.64 -1.93 -1.06
C SER A 59 7.27 -2.50 -0.70
N PHE A 60 7.23 -3.68 -0.11
CA PHE A 60 6.00 -4.20 0.49
C PHE A 60 5.71 -3.49 1.81
N MET A 61 4.45 -3.15 2.06
CA MET A 61 3.95 -2.67 3.34
C MET A 61 4.23 -3.73 4.42
N ALA A 62 4.86 -3.28 5.50
CA ALA A 62 5.23 -4.10 6.63
C ALA A 62 4.53 -3.58 7.90
N PRO A 63 3.62 -4.34 8.51
CA PRO A 63 2.87 -3.93 9.70
C PRO A 63 3.73 -4.09 10.96
N TYR A 64 4.69 -3.19 11.15
CA TYR A 64 5.57 -3.16 12.31
C TYR A 64 4.80 -2.99 13.63
N MET A 65 5.13 -3.81 14.63
CA MET A 65 4.53 -3.70 15.96
C MET A 65 4.71 -2.28 16.52
N GLY A 66 3.66 -1.73 17.12
CA GLY A 66 3.64 -0.35 17.63
C GLY A 66 3.22 0.70 16.60
N THR A 67 2.84 0.30 15.39
CA THR A 67 2.24 1.21 14.40
C THR A 67 0.72 1.08 14.36
N VAL A 68 0.05 2.14 13.91
CA VAL A 68 -1.41 2.11 13.68
C VAL A 68 -1.81 1.01 12.71
N ILE A 69 -1.03 0.82 11.63
CA ILE A 69 -1.31 -0.21 10.62
C ILE A 69 -1.20 -1.62 11.19
N HIS A 70 -0.33 -1.88 12.16
CA HIS A 70 -0.24 -3.18 12.82
C HIS A 70 -1.50 -3.50 13.62
N ASN A 71 -2.02 -2.52 14.36
CA ASN A 71 -3.26 -2.69 15.10
C ASN A 71 -4.47 -2.91 14.17
N ILE A 72 -4.55 -2.17 13.06
CA ILE A 72 -5.56 -2.39 12.02
C ILE A 72 -5.42 -3.81 11.45
N ALA A 73 -4.21 -4.24 11.11
CA ALA A 73 -3.95 -5.55 10.54
C ALA A 73 -4.30 -6.70 11.50
N LEU A 74 -4.11 -6.52 12.80
CA LEU A 74 -4.55 -7.49 13.82
C LEU A 74 -6.08 -7.57 13.91
N ASP A 75 -6.74 -6.42 14.08
CA ASP A 75 -8.20 -6.36 14.24
C ASP A 75 -8.93 -6.90 13.00
N MET A 76 -8.37 -6.70 11.81
CA MET A 76 -8.90 -7.19 10.53
C MET A 76 -8.37 -8.56 10.11
N ASN A 77 -7.62 -9.26 10.98
CA ASN A 77 -7.07 -10.59 10.70
C ASN A 77 -6.21 -10.66 9.40
N LEU A 78 -5.50 -9.58 9.08
CA LEU A 78 -4.64 -9.46 7.90
C LEU A 78 -3.22 -9.99 8.15
N ILE A 79 -2.85 -10.20 9.42
CA ILE A 79 -1.60 -10.83 9.81
C ILE A 79 -1.84 -11.96 10.80
N GLU A 80 -0.92 -12.92 10.84
CA GLU A 80 -0.93 -14.00 11.81
C GLU A 80 -0.02 -13.63 12.99
N PRO A 81 -0.58 -13.41 14.20
CA PRO A 81 0.23 -13.03 15.34
C PRO A 81 0.90 -14.23 16.03
N HIS A 82 2.07 -13.97 16.60
CA HIS A 82 2.69 -14.80 17.63
C HIS A 82 1.82 -14.86 18.88
N THR A 83 1.81 -16.02 19.53
CA THR A 83 1.09 -16.24 20.81
C THR A 83 2.05 -16.46 21.97
N GLU A 84 3.33 -16.65 21.68
CA GLU A 84 4.37 -16.97 22.66
C GLU A 84 4.71 -15.75 23.54
N PRO A 85 5.00 -15.95 24.84
CA PRO A 85 5.49 -14.88 25.71
C PRO A 85 6.72 -14.18 25.12
N GLY A 86 6.74 -12.85 25.17
CA GLY A 86 7.82 -12.02 24.60
C GLY A 86 7.64 -11.65 23.13
N PHE A 87 6.82 -12.40 22.37
CA PHE A 87 6.49 -12.10 20.97
C PHE A 87 4.99 -11.90 20.74
N LYS A 88 4.15 -12.12 21.76
CA LYS A 88 2.68 -12.05 21.69
C LYS A 88 2.20 -10.81 20.92
N GLY A 89 1.43 -11.03 19.85
CA GLY A 89 0.89 -9.97 18.99
C GLY A 89 1.79 -9.56 17.82
N MET A 90 3.08 -9.91 17.82
CA MET A 90 3.96 -9.64 16.67
C MET A 90 3.56 -10.48 15.45
N SER A 91 3.70 -9.92 14.25
CA SER A 91 3.47 -10.69 13.02
C SER A 91 4.48 -11.84 12.89
N LYS A 92 3.99 -13.04 12.55
CA LYS A 92 4.82 -14.21 12.20
C LYS A 92 5.50 -14.07 10.83
N ALA A 93 5.09 -13.10 10.01
CA ALA A 93 5.68 -12.89 8.70
C ALA A 93 7.14 -12.38 8.82
N LYS A 94 7.97 -12.67 7.80
CA LYS A 94 9.38 -12.26 7.75
C LYS A 94 9.53 -10.77 7.35
N ILE A 95 9.00 -9.88 8.18
CA ILE A 95 8.95 -8.41 7.96
C ILE A 95 10.30 -7.74 7.72
N THR A 96 11.40 -8.35 8.18
CA THR A 96 12.76 -7.82 7.97
C THR A 96 13.30 -8.11 6.58
N MET A 97 12.90 -9.24 5.97
CA MET A 97 13.46 -9.68 4.70
C MET A 97 12.72 -9.08 3.49
N ARG A 98 11.43 -8.76 3.65
CA ARG A 98 10.58 -8.09 2.64
C ARG A 98 10.66 -8.68 1.22
N HIS A 99 10.88 -9.99 1.09
CA HIS A 99 10.87 -10.69 -0.21
C HIS A 99 9.46 -10.92 -0.77
N GLU A 100 8.45 -10.80 0.09
CA GLU A 100 7.05 -11.06 -0.26
C GLU A 100 6.13 -10.18 0.59
N PRO A 101 4.86 -10.01 0.21
CA PRO A 101 3.86 -9.34 1.03
C PRO A 101 3.78 -9.96 2.42
N THR A 102 3.86 -9.12 3.47
CA THR A 102 3.88 -9.56 4.88
C THR A 102 2.54 -9.40 5.59
N MET A 103 1.52 -9.03 4.81
CA MET A 103 0.15 -8.79 5.22
C MET A 103 -0.77 -9.27 4.09
N LYS A 104 -1.92 -9.85 4.46
CA LYS A 104 -2.96 -10.26 3.51
C LYS A 104 -3.63 -9.01 2.95
N ASN A 105 -3.74 -8.92 1.63
CA ASN A 105 -4.57 -7.92 0.97
C ASN A 105 -5.89 -8.59 0.53
N PRO A 106 -7.05 -8.11 0.99
CA PRO A 106 -8.35 -8.67 0.64
C PRO A 106 -8.78 -8.36 -0.81
N CYS A 107 -8.15 -7.38 -1.46
CA CYS A 107 -8.53 -6.88 -2.77
C CYS A 107 -7.57 -7.33 -3.89
N MET A 108 -6.45 -7.95 -3.53
CA MET A 108 -5.43 -8.41 -4.47
C MET A 108 -4.73 -9.66 -3.94
N SER A 109 -4.51 -10.66 -4.80
CA SER A 109 -3.81 -11.88 -4.39
C SER A 109 -2.32 -11.61 -4.09
N LYS A 110 -1.71 -12.49 -3.31
CA LYS A 110 -0.27 -12.43 -3.00
C LYS A 110 0.55 -12.50 -4.28
N GLU A 111 0.21 -13.43 -5.17
CA GLU A 111 0.89 -13.67 -6.44
C GLU A 111 0.85 -12.44 -7.33
N LYS A 112 -0.32 -11.79 -7.42
CA LYS A 112 -0.48 -10.57 -8.21
C LYS A 112 0.32 -9.42 -7.60
N THR A 113 0.31 -9.29 -6.28
CA THR A 113 1.10 -8.26 -5.56
C THR A 113 2.60 -8.44 -5.83
N MET A 114 3.09 -9.68 -5.84
CA MET A 114 4.49 -9.99 -6.17
C MET A 114 4.82 -9.68 -7.64
N GLU A 115 3.98 -10.11 -8.57
CA GLU A 115 4.14 -9.81 -10.01
C GLU A 115 4.26 -8.30 -10.25
N LEU A 116 3.36 -7.52 -9.66
CA LEU A 116 3.34 -6.07 -9.80
C LEU A 116 4.58 -5.41 -9.15
N HIS A 117 5.04 -5.91 -8.00
CA HIS A 117 6.28 -5.44 -7.37
C HIS A 117 7.49 -5.68 -8.27
N ASP A 118 7.66 -6.89 -8.79
CA ASP A 118 8.77 -7.28 -9.65
C ASP A 118 8.76 -6.51 -10.99
N ASP A 119 7.58 -6.18 -11.50
CA ASP A 119 7.42 -5.44 -12.75
C ASP A 119 7.35 -3.91 -12.59
N PHE A 120 7.34 -3.38 -11.35
CA PHE A 120 7.17 -1.95 -11.09
C PHE A 120 8.16 -1.10 -11.92
N MET A 121 9.44 -1.47 -11.90
CA MET A 121 10.47 -0.78 -12.66
C MET A 121 10.17 -0.79 -14.16
N LYS A 122 9.78 -1.95 -14.71
CA LYS A 122 9.49 -2.10 -16.15
C LYS A 122 8.32 -1.23 -16.58
N TYR A 123 7.29 -1.14 -15.74
CA TYR A 123 6.16 -0.26 -16.01
C TYR A 123 6.56 1.23 -15.97
N VAL A 124 7.37 1.65 -14.99
CA VAL A 124 7.82 3.05 -14.90
C VAL A 124 8.78 3.41 -16.04
N THR A 125 9.69 2.52 -16.44
CA THR A 125 10.62 2.79 -17.55
C THR A 125 9.98 2.65 -18.93
N GLY A 126 8.79 2.04 -19.01
CA GLY A 126 8.10 1.79 -20.29
C GLY A 126 8.58 0.52 -21.01
N GLU A 127 9.35 -0.35 -20.34
CA GLU A 127 9.62 -1.71 -20.85
C GLU A 127 8.33 -2.56 -20.86
N LYS A 128 7.41 -2.28 -19.92
CA LYS A 128 6.04 -2.79 -19.93
C LYS A 128 5.03 -1.66 -20.10
N GLU A 129 4.04 -1.89 -20.94
CA GLU A 129 2.93 -0.97 -21.16
C GLU A 129 1.86 -1.10 -20.07
N ILE A 130 1.29 0.03 -19.68
CA ILE A 130 0.13 0.04 -18.76
C ILE A 130 -1.06 -0.58 -19.50
N PRO A 131 -1.78 -1.56 -18.93
CA PRO A 131 -2.97 -2.14 -19.54
C PRO A 131 -4.00 -1.07 -19.92
N GLU A 132 -4.62 -1.20 -21.09
CA GLU A 132 -5.53 -0.17 -21.64
C GLU A 132 -6.64 0.27 -20.66
N LYS A 133 -7.17 -0.67 -19.88
CA LYS A 133 -8.19 -0.40 -18.84
C LYS A 133 -7.74 0.57 -17.74
N PHE A 134 -6.44 0.79 -17.57
CA PHE A 134 -5.86 1.66 -16.54
C PHE A 134 -5.21 2.93 -17.10
N LEU A 135 -5.29 3.14 -18.42
CA LEU A 135 -4.75 4.34 -19.05
C LEU A 135 -5.59 5.58 -18.76
N GLN A 136 -6.91 5.42 -18.68
CA GLN A 136 -7.82 6.48 -18.28
C GLN A 136 -7.95 6.50 -16.76
N ASP A 137 -7.94 7.69 -16.17
CA ASP A 137 -8.27 7.86 -14.76
C ASP A 137 -9.74 7.46 -14.58
N ASP A 138 -10.00 6.50 -13.72
CA ASP A 138 -11.36 6.06 -13.40
C ASP A 138 -11.96 7.03 -12.37
N PRO A 139 -12.95 7.87 -12.73
CA PRO A 139 -13.60 8.75 -11.76
C PRO A 139 -14.41 7.98 -10.71
N ASP A 140 -14.79 6.73 -11.00
CA ASP A 140 -15.45 5.79 -10.09
C ASP A 140 -14.44 4.85 -9.42
N ARG A 141 -13.14 5.18 -9.45
CA ARG A 141 -12.05 4.38 -8.89
C ARG A 141 -12.44 3.90 -7.49
N ARG A 142 -12.36 2.58 -7.34
CA ARG A 142 -12.64 1.91 -6.08
C ARG A 142 -11.49 2.22 -5.13
N PHE A 143 -11.66 3.24 -4.30
CA PHE A 143 -10.84 3.38 -3.11
C PHE A 143 -11.20 2.26 -2.14
N ALA A 144 -10.31 2.00 -1.18
CA ALA A 144 -10.64 1.25 0.03
C ALA A 144 -11.75 2.00 0.81
N ASN A 145 -12.98 1.93 0.33
CA ASN A 145 -14.15 2.52 0.97
C ASN A 145 -14.71 1.51 1.98
N SER A 146 -13.90 1.23 3.01
CA SER A 146 -14.28 0.39 4.12
C SER A 146 -14.49 1.27 5.34
N GLN A 147 -15.77 1.41 5.75
CA GLN A 147 -16.10 2.09 7.00
C GLN A 147 -15.34 1.49 8.18
N GLU A 148 -15.12 0.17 8.16
CA GLU A 148 -14.33 -0.54 9.17
C GLU A 148 -12.86 -0.07 9.22
N ILE A 149 -12.20 0.12 8.07
CA ILE A 149 -10.82 0.66 8.04
C ILE A 149 -10.78 2.07 8.63
N TYR A 150 -11.76 2.92 8.29
CA TYR A 150 -11.84 4.27 8.83
C TYR A 150 -12.12 4.28 10.33
N ASP A 151 -13.03 3.43 10.82
CA ASP A 151 -13.36 3.31 12.24
C ASP A 151 -12.13 2.84 13.04
N LEU A 152 -11.39 1.86 12.50
CA LEU A 152 -10.14 1.39 13.10
C LEU A 152 -9.04 2.45 13.05
N TYR A 153 -8.92 3.20 11.95
CA TYR A 153 -8.01 4.35 11.89
C TYR A 153 -8.36 5.39 12.94
N GLU A 154 -9.62 5.78 13.07
CA GLU A 154 -10.09 6.75 14.06
C GLU A 154 -9.86 6.27 15.50
N LYS A 155 -10.05 4.97 15.76
CA LYS A 155 -9.71 4.31 17.03
C LYS A 155 -8.22 4.43 17.36
N TYR A 156 -7.33 4.23 16.39
CA TYR A 156 -5.89 4.14 16.61
C TYR A 156 -5.08 5.40 16.24
N LYS A 157 -5.68 6.44 15.67
CA LYS A 157 -4.94 7.63 15.17
C LYS A 157 -4.18 8.40 16.24
N ARG A 158 -4.54 8.23 17.52
CA ARG A 158 -3.84 8.82 18.67
C ARG A 158 -2.62 8.00 19.12
N GLY A 159 -2.31 6.92 18.42
CA GLY A 159 -1.23 6.00 18.71
C GLY A 159 -1.74 4.57 18.94
N PRO A 160 -0.83 3.59 18.93
CA PRO A 160 -1.19 2.21 19.21
C PRO A 160 -1.79 2.10 20.61
N ILE A 161 -2.99 1.53 20.70
CA ILE A 161 -3.59 1.12 21.98
C ILE A 161 -3.11 -0.30 22.24
N PRO A 162 -2.70 -0.65 23.48
CA PRO A 162 -2.38 -2.04 23.83
C PRO A 162 -3.59 -2.93 23.50
N ILE A 163 -3.46 -3.74 22.47
CA ILE A 163 -4.43 -4.79 22.15
C ILE A 163 -4.08 -5.96 23.06
N ASP A 164 -5.00 -6.42 23.91
CA ASP A 164 -4.84 -7.76 24.47
C ASP A 164 -5.23 -8.76 23.37
N PRO A 165 -4.30 -9.57 22.83
CA PRO A 165 -4.60 -10.50 21.74
C PRO A 165 -5.66 -11.55 22.10
N VAL A 166 -5.97 -11.73 23.39
CA VAL A 166 -7.04 -12.63 23.86
C VAL A 166 -8.44 -12.00 23.68
N MET A 167 -8.51 -10.66 23.57
CA MET A 167 -9.74 -9.90 23.39
C MET A 167 -10.07 -9.61 21.92
N VAL A 168 -9.15 -9.95 20.99
CA VAL A 168 -9.40 -9.85 19.55
C VAL A 168 -10.24 -11.06 19.15
N VAL A 169 -11.54 -10.83 18.93
CA VAL A 169 -12.39 -11.80 18.24
C VAL A 169 -12.17 -11.54 16.74
N PRO A 170 -11.57 -12.47 15.98
CA PRO A 170 -11.40 -12.30 14.54
C PRO A 170 -12.78 -12.11 13.92
N SER A 171 -13.01 -10.95 13.30
CA SER A 171 -14.19 -10.77 12.45
C SER A 171 -13.84 -11.33 11.07
N ASP A 172 -14.73 -12.12 10.47
CA ASP A 172 -14.60 -12.41 9.04
C ASP A 172 -14.87 -11.10 8.30
N THR A 173 -13.80 -10.42 7.86
CA THR A 173 -13.94 -9.15 7.16
C THR A 173 -14.66 -9.38 5.82
N ILE A 174 -15.92 -8.93 5.74
CA ILE A 174 -16.68 -8.90 4.48
C ILE A 174 -16.49 -7.51 3.88
N PHE A 175 -15.62 -7.40 2.87
CA PHE A 175 -15.63 -6.22 1.99
C PHE A 175 -16.94 -6.25 1.21
N ILE A 176 -17.92 -5.47 1.65
CA ILE A 176 -19.17 -5.31 0.90
C ILE A 176 -18.83 -4.52 -0.36
N GLN A 177 -18.68 -5.21 -1.49
CA GLN A 177 -18.87 -4.54 -2.77
C GLN A 177 -20.37 -4.47 -3.01
N PRO A 178 -20.99 -3.28 -3.06
CA PRO A 178 -22.19 -3.16 -3.87
C PRO A 178 -21.77 -3.46 -5.31
N VAL A 179 -22.37 -4.49 -5.90
CA VAL A 179 -22.34 -4.73 -7.34
C VAL A 179 -23.49 -3.92 -7.94
N PRO A 180 -23.29 -2.71 -8.51
CA PRO A 180 -24.22 -2.21 -9.49
C PRO A 180 -23.96 -2.97 -10.79
N HIS A 181 -24.81 -3.97 -11.06
CA HIS A 181 -24.95 -4.48 -12.42
C HIS A 181 -25.38 -3.34 -13.33
N LYS A 182 -24.54 -3.00 -14.31
CA LYS A 182 -24.98 -2.38 -15.56
C LYS A 182 -24.49 -3.25 -16.71
#